data_AF-A0A4Y2IVJ0-F1
#
_entry.id   AF-A0A4Y2IVJ0-F1
#
_cell.length_a   1.000
_cell.length_b   1.000
_cell.length_c   1.000
_cell.angle_alpha   90.00
_cell.angle_beta   90.00
_cell.angle_gamma   90.00
#
_symmetry.space_group_name_H-M   'P 1'
#
loop_
_entity.id
_entity.type
_entity.pdbx_description
1 polymer ?
#
loop_
_entity_poly.entity_id
_entity_poly.type
_entity_poly.pdbx_seq_one_letter_code
_entity_poly.pdbx_strand_id
1 'polypeptide(L)'
;MEKRHGIHVLSISGGKLSSNPEEATNFFKKFEDLVKEKALSIQQIYNVDETDLYYRILPTKTLASRKEVAAPGYKRNKDRVTVSLCGNASGTHKLPVILIGKSVKPRVFKNITVKSLPVHYTPSKTVWMNQDLLIEWFHSEFVPSAKKHLKSQKLPIKALLLLDIAPFPPSEDELKDDNIQSVFFPPNVKALIQPMDQGVIESVNRKYRRKLLTDLSEEDGKNISVIDLLKQINVKEVVYMIDESWSVEATGIHASEVVAKYLVTKSNQ
;
A
#
# COMPACT_ATOMS: atom_id res chain seq x y z
N MET A 1 17.39 -2.41 38.64
CA MET A 1 16.17 -3.02 38.07
C MET A 1 15.05 -2.04 38.22
N GLU A 2 14.64 -1.37 37.14
CA GLU A 2 13.45 -0.51 37.14
C GLU A 2 12.64 -0.80 35.87
N LYS A 3 11.39 -1.23 36.07
CA LYS A 3 10.37 -1.41 35.04
C LYS A 3 10.09 -0.06 34.39
N ARG A 4 10.30 0.05 33.07
CA ARG A 4 9.76 1.17 32.27
C ARG A 4 8.58 0.70 31.45
N HIS A 5 7.48 1.37 31.71
CA HIS A 5 6.12 1.13 31.26
C HIS A 5 6.02 1.12 29.73
N GLY A 6 5.26 0.16 29.23
CA GLY A 6 4.89 0.03 27.82
C GLY A 6 4.13 1.26 27.36
N ILE A 7 4.72 1.98 26.42
CA ILE A 7 4.02 2.99 25.63
C ILE A 7 3.84 2.37 24.25
N HIS A 8 2.67 1.79 24.03
CA HIS A 8 2.21 1.43 22.69
C HIS A 8 1.87 2.72 21.94
N VAL A 9 2.59 2.98 20.84
CA VAL A 9 2.25 4.06 19.92
C VAL A 9 1.04 3.58 19.12
N LEU A 10 -0.15 3.98 19.57
CA LEU A 10 -1.39 3.86 18.80
C LEU A 10 -1.29 4.81 17.61
N SER A 11 -1.12 4.23 16.42
CA SER A 11 -1.49 4.87 15.16
C SER A 11 -3.00 5.08 15.18
N ILE A 12 -3.45 6.32 15.36
CA ILE A 12 -4.85 6.69 15.21
C ILE A 12 -5.14 6.75 13.70
N SER A 13 -5.45 5.60 13.11
CA SER A 13 -6.21 5.52 11.86
C SER A 13 -7.69 5.71 12.21
N GLY A 14 -8.38 6.55 11.44
CA GLY A 14 -9.77 6.92 11.68
C GLY A 14 -10.70 5.70 11.67
N GLY A 15 -11.57 5.63 12.67
CA GLY A 15 -12.62 4.63 12.79
C GLY A 15 -12.35 3.62 13.90
N LYS A 16 -12.77 3.94 15.14
CA LYS A 16 -13.00 2.94 16.18
C LYS A 16 -14.30 2.20 15.83
N LEU A 17 -14.30 1.46 14.72
CA LEU A 17 -15.43 0.62 14.34
C LEU A 17 -15.42 -0.58 15.28
N SER A 18 -16.59 -0.85 15.88
CA SER A 18 -16.78 -2.05 16.70
C SER A 18 -16.44 -3.26 15.86
N SER A 19 -15.34 -3.94 16.16
CA SER A 19 -15.00 -5.21 15.53
C SER A 19 -16.18 -6.16 15.71
N ASN A 20 -16.81 -6.57 14.61
CA ASN A 20 -17.85 -7.61 14.62
C ASN A 20 -17.19 -8.95 14.23
N PRO A 21 -16.81 -9.81 15.20
CA PRO A 21 -16.08 -11.03 14.90
C PRO A 21 -16.92 -12.04 14.10
N GLU A 22 -18.25 -11.96 14.19
CA GLU A 22 -19.17 -12.80 13.45
C GLU A 22 -19.17 -12.45 11.96
N GLU A 23 -19.20 -11.15 11.62
CA GLU A 23 -19.11 -10.67 10.24
C GLU A 23 -17.77 -11.07 9.59
N ALA A 24 -16.67 -10.99 10.35
CA ALA A 24 -15.36 -11.45 9.90
C ALA A 24 -15.37 -12.96 9.64
N THR A 25 -15.91 -13.74 10.58
CA THR A 25 -15.98 -15.21 10.46
C THR A 25 -16.82 -15.64 9.25
N ASN A 26 -17.97 -15.00 9.04
CA ASN A 26 -18.84 -15.27 7.90
C ASN A 26 -18.16 -14.92 6.57
N PHE A 27 -17.43 -13.81 6.53
CA PHE A 27 -16.63 -13.45 5.35
C PHE A 27 -15.56 -14.50 5.07
N PHE A 28 -14.78 -14.90 6.07
CA PHE A 28 -13.74 -15.90 5.88
C PHE A 28 -14.29 -17.22 5.38
N LYS A 29 -15.42 -17.69 5.92
CA LYS A 29 -16.08 -18.90 5.46
C LYS A 29 -16.46 -18.80 3.98
N LYS A 30 -17.12 -17.71 3.57
CA LYS A 30 -17.48 -17.48 2.16
C LYS A 30 -16.26 -17.37 1.25
N PHE A 31 -15.21 -16.69 1.72
CA PHE A 31 -13.96 -16.56 0.99
C PHE A 31 -13.26 -17.91 0.81
N GLU A 32 -13.23 -18.74 1.85
CA GLU A 32 -12.72 -20.11 1.80
C GLU A 32 -13.48 -20.99 0.81
N ASP A 33 -14.81 -20.96 0.89
CA ASP A 33 -15.67 -21.72 0.00
C ASP A 33 -15.41 -21.30 -1.46
N LEU A 34 -15.29 -19.99 -1.72
CA LEU A 34 -14.95 -19.46 -3.04
C LEU A 34 -13.56 -19.91 -3.53
N VAL A 35 -12.55 -19.88 -2.66
CA VAL A 35 -11.19 -20.34 -2.97
C VAL A 35 -11.18 -21.84 -3.31
N LYS A 36 -11.92 -22.66 -2.55
CA LYS A 36 -12.06 -24.10 -2.77
C LYS A 36 -12.83 -24.41 -4.05
N GLU A 37 -14.00 -23.80 -4.24
CA GLU A 37 -14.86 -23.95 -5.42
C GLU A 37 -14.08 -23.61 -6.71
N LYS A 38 -13.36 -22.50 -6.69
CA LYS A 38 -12.54 -22.06 -7.83
C LYS A 38 -11.17 -22.73 -7.89
N ALA A 39 -10.83 -23.60 -6.94
CA ALA A 39 -9.53 -24.26 -6.80
C ALA A 39 -8.34 -23.29 -6.96
N LEU A 40 -8.40 -22.15 -6.26
CA LEU A 40 -7.37 -21.10 -6.34
C LEU A 40 -6.15 -21.46 -5.49
N SER A 41 -4.97 -21.21 -6.04
CA SER A 41 -3.72 -21.24 -5.28
C SER A 41 -3.39 -19.87 -4.69
N ILE A 42 -2.46 -19.81 -3.74
CA ILE A 42 -1.95 -18.55 -3.17
C ILE A 42 -1.33 -17.60 -4.21
N GLN A 43 -0.95 -18.08 -5.40
CA GLN A 43 -0.43 -17.24 -6.49
C GLN A 43 -1.55 -16.50 -7.26
N GLN A 44 -2.79 -16.93 -7.07
CA GLN A 44 -4.00 -16.43 -7.73
C GLN A 44 -4.86 -15.55 -6.80
N ILE A 45 -4.46 -15.40 -5.55
CA ILE A 45 -5.14 -14.53 -4.57
C ILE A 45 -4.30 -13.27 -4.43
N TYR A 46 -4.90 -12.12 -4.69
CA TYR A 46 -4.29 -10.81 -4.61
C TYR A 46 -4.99 -9.97 -3.54
N ASN A 47 -4.27 -9.02 -2.99
CA ASN A 47 -4.82 -7.98 -2.15
C ASN A 47 -4.22 -6.64 -2.56
N VAL A 48 -5.02 -5.59 -2.45
CA VAL A 48 -4.59 -4.21 -2.64
C VAL A 48 -5.12 -3.35 -1.52
N ASP A 49 -4.29 -2.41 -1.07
CA ASP A 49 -4.69 -1.41 -0.09
C ASP A 49 -3.88 -0.14 -0.23
N GLU A 50 -4.40 0.95 0.34
CA GLU A 50 -3.89 2.30 0.17
C GLU A 50 -3.32 2.86 1.46
N THR A 51 -2.29 3.70 1.33
CA THR A 51 -1.74 4.45 2.46
C THR A 51 -1.35 5.87 2.05
N ASP A 52 -1.53 6.80 2.99
CA ASP A 52 -1.03 8.17 2.85
C ASP A 52 0.50 8.18 3.01
N LEU A 53 1.22 8.66 2.01
CA LEU A 53 2.67 8.88 2.07
C LEU A 53 2.99 10.38 2.20
N TYR A 54 3.36 10.78 3.41
CA TYR A 54 3.85 12.14 3.70
C TYR A 54 5.35 12.24 3.36
N TYR A 55 5.65 12.61 2.13
CA TYR A 55 6.98 12.43 1.55
C TYR A 55 8.03 13.49 1.95
N ARG A 56 7.63 14.56 2.65
CA ARG A 56 8.53 15.62 3.16
C ARG A 56 8.58 15.69 4.70
N ILE A 57 8.17 14.63 5.40
CA ILE A 57 8.16 14.60 6.86
C ILE A 57 9.33 13.75 7.39
N LEU A 58 10.16 14.35 8.24
CA LEU A 58 11.20 13.62 8.97
C LEU A 58 10.60 12.71 10.05
N PRO A 59 11.25 11.56 10.36
CA PRO A 59 10.88 10.75 11.51
C PRO A 59 11.00 11.54 12.81
N THR A 60 9.99 11.46 13.66
CA THR A 60 9.88 12.24 14.90
C THR A 60 10.99 11.99 15.93
N LYS A 61 11.83 10.96 15.75
CA LYS A 61 12.79 10.46 16.74
C LYS A 61 14.26 10.56 16.34
N THR A 62 14.60 11.04 15.14
CA THR A 62 15.99 11.03 14.68
C THR A 62 16.35 12.35 14.02
N LEU A 63 17.45 12.95 14.50
CA LEU A 63 18.18 14.07 13.90
C LEU A 63 17.56 15.47 13.97
N ALA A 64 16.61 15.71 14.88
CA ALA A 64 16.49 17.07 15.37
C ALA A 64 17.68 17.31 16.30
N SER A 65 18.74 17.93 15.77
CA SER A 65 19.60 18.79 16.58
C SER A 65 18.70 19.50 17.60
N ARG A 66 19.05 19.52 18.88
CA ARG A 66 18.27 20.20 19.94
C ARG A 66 17.93 21.67 19.59
N LYS A 67 18.54 22.24 18.54
CA LYS A 67 18.23 23.55 17.96
C LYS A 67 17.00 23.59 17.03
N GLU A 68 16.62 22.50 16.37
CA GLU A 68 15.48 22.50 15.41
C GLU A 68 14.11 22.31 16.08
N VAL A 69 14.03 21.56 17.19
CA VAL A 69 12.79 21.44 17.99
C VAL A 69 12.37 22.80 18.58
N ALA A 70 13.30 23.76 18.61
CA ALA A 70 13.14 25.07 19.20
C ALA A 70 13.17 26.22 18.17
N ALA A 71 13.02 25.96 16.86
CA ALA A 71 12.89 27.04 15.88
C ALA A 71 11.43 27.56 15.87
N PRO A 72 11.14 28.76 16.43
CA PRO A 72 9.80 29.31 16.38
C PRO A 72 9.40 29.56 14.92
N GLY A 73 8.31 28.95 14.46
CA GLY A 73 7.74 29.15 13.13
C GLY A 73 7.83 27.97 12.14
N TYR A 74 8.45 26.84 12.48
CA TYR A 74 8.49 25.68 11.57
C TYR A 74 7.14 24.95 11.48
N LYS A 75 6.35 25.25 10.45
CA LYS A 75 5.12 24.53 10.10
C LYS A 75 5.49 23.26 9.32
N ARG A 76 5.17 22.08 9.88
CA ARG A 76 5.38 20.79 9.20
C ARG A 76 4.74 20.82 7.81
N ASN A 77 5.52 20.54 6.78
CA ASN A 77 4.98 20.37 5.44
C ASN A 77 4.16 19.07 5.40
N LYS A 78 2.88 19.18 5.05
CA LYS A 78 1.93 18.06 4.96
C LYS A 78 1.68 17.62 3.51
N ASP A 79 2.63 17.92 2.62
CA ASP A 79 2.63 17.38 1.27
C ASP A 79 2.54 15.85 1.34
N ARG A 80 1.50 15.32 0.69
CA ARG A 80 1.19 13.90 0.65
C ARG A 80 0.81 13.48 -0.76
N VAL A 81 1.11 12.21 -1.04
CA VAL A 81 0.52 11.43 -2.13
C VAL A 81 -0.12 10.21 -1.50
N THR A 82 -1.06 9.59 -2.20
CA THR A 82 -1.59 8.29 -1.81
C THR A 82 -0.89 7.23 -2.62
N VAL A 83 -0.50 6.14 -1.96
CA VAL A 83 0.15 5.00 -2.61
C VAL A 83 -0.69 3.76 -2.37
N SER A 84 -0.99 3.01 -3.42
CA SER A 84 -1.72 1.75 -3.33
C SER A 84 -0.81 0.61 -3.78
N LEU A 85 -0.71 -0.41 -2.94
CA LEU A 85 0.20 -1.54 -3.12
C LEU A 85 -0.62 -2.79 -3.42
N CYS A 86 -0.28 -3.51 -4.49
CA CYS A 86 -0.97 -4.74 -4.87
C CYS A 86 0.01 -5.89 -5.08
N GLY A 87 -0.25 -7.04 -4.47
CA GLY A 87 0.55 -8.25 -4.63
C GLY A 87 -0.24 -9.51 -4.33
N ASN A 88 0.27 -10.65 -4.81
CA ASN A 88 -0.33 -11.95 -4.54
C ASN A 88 0.08 -12.52 -3.17
N ALA A 89 -0.71 -13.46 -2.67
CA ALA A 89 -0.50 -14.05 -1.35
C ALA A 89 0.81 -14.86 -1.25
N SER A 90 1.36 -15.37 -2.35
CA SER A 90 2.70 -15.98 -2.37
C SER A 90 3.85 -14.97 -2.33
N GLY A 91 3.60 -13.68 -2.62
CA GLY A 91 4.63 -12.66 -2.78
C GLY A 91 5.47 -12.78 -4.06
N THR A 92 5.13 -13.71 -4.95
CA THR A 92 5.85 -13.95 -6.22
C THR A 92 5.47 -12.95 -7.32
N HIS A 93 4.37 -12.21 -7.12
CA HIS A 93 3.94 -11.18 -8.03
C HIS A 93 3.49 -9.96 -7.27
N LYS A 94 4.12 -8.83 -7.61
CA LYS A 94 3.77 -7.50 -7.16
C LYS A 94 3.48 -6.66 -8.39
N LEU A 95 2.44 -5.86 -8.34
CA LEU A 95 2.15 -4.90 -9.39
C LEU A 95 2.94 -3.60 -9.13
N PRO A 96 3.20 -2.81 -10.19
CA PRO A 96 3.69 -1.44 -10.01
C PRO A 96 2.82 -0.66 -9.02
N VAL A 97 3.47 0.15 -8.18
CA VAL A 97 2.77 0.98 -7.19
C VAL A 97 1.80 1.91 -7.90
N ILE A 98 0.57 2.05 -7.40
CA ILE A 98 -0.33 3.13 -7.83
C ILE A 98 0.06 4.37 -7.03
N LEU A 99 0.46 5.45 -7.70
CA LEU A 99 0.77 6.73 -7.05
C LEU A 99 -0.24 7.79 -7.44
N ILE A 100 -1.05 8.20 -6.47
CA ILE A 100 -2.13 9.17 -6.65
C ILE A 100 -1.65 10.55 -6.21
N GLY A 101 -1.57 11.47 -7.17
CA GLY A 101 -1.16 12.86 -6.92
C GLY A 101 -2.28 13.88 -7.18
N LYS A 102 -2.06 15.12 -6.76
CA LYS A 102 -3.02 16.22 -6.99
C LYS A 102 -3.11 16.69 -8.44
N SER A 103 -2.01 16.63 -9.18
CA SER A 103 -1.89 17.30 -10.48
C SER A 103 -1.98 16.31 -11.63
N VAL A 104 -2.77 16.60 -12.65
CA VAL A 104 -2.83 15.78 -13.88
C VAL A 104 -1.46 15.65 -14.54
N LYS A 105 -0.68 16.74 -14.54
CA LYS A 105 0.66 16.77 -15.11
C LYS A 105 1.57 17.59 -14.20
N PRO A 106 2.19 16.98 -13.17
CA PRO A 106 3.19 17.65 -12.35
C PRO A 106 4.27 18.28 -13.22
N ARG A 107 4.68 19.51 -12.91
CA ARG A 107 5.75 20.21 -13.66
C ARG A 107 7.05 19.40 -13.71
N VAL A 108 7.30 18.61 -12.67
CA VAL A 108 8.47 17.71 -12.56
C VAL A 108 8.45 16.55 -13.56
N PHE A 109 7.31 16.26 -14.19
CA PHE A 109 7.18 15.30 -15.28
C PHE A 109 7.25 15.97 -16.66
N LYS A 110 7.65 17.24 -16.74
CA LYS A 110 7.93 17.88 -18.04
C LYS A 110 9.00 17.05 -18.76
N ASN A 111 8.71 16.66 -20.00
CA ASN A 111 9.55 15.80 -20.85
C ASN A 111 9.72 14.35 -20.36
N ILE A 112 8.87 13.88 -19.43
CA ILE A 112 8.81 12.47 -19.03
C ILE A 112 7.53 11.87 -19.58
N THR A 113 7.66 10.71 -20.23
CA THR A 113 6.50 9.89 -20.59
C THR A 113 5.99 9.21 -19.33
N VAL A 114 4.81 9.58 -18.83
CA VAL A 114 4.28 9.06 -17.55
C VAL A 114 4.21 7.53 -17.53
N LYS A 115 3.87 6.90 -18.67
CA LYS A 115 3.84 5.44 -18.83
C LYS A 115 5.22 4.75 -18.73
N SER A 116 6.32 5.51 -18.82
CA SER A 116 7.67 4.96 -18.63
C SER A 116 8.17 5.09 -17.19
N LEU A 117 7.36 5.62 -16.27
CA LEU A 117 7.67 5.60 -14.85
C LEU A 117 7.55 4.17 -14.32
N PRO A 118 8.31 3.81 -13.27
CA PRO A 118 8.21 2.48 -12.66
C PRO A 118 6.94 2.28 -11.80
N VAL A 119 6.09 3.31 -11.72
CA VAL A 119 4.82 3.31 -10.99
C VAL A 119 3.68 3.69 -11.93
N HIS A 120 2.46 3.28 -11.61
CA HIS A 120 1.26 3.77 -12.26
C HIS A 120 0.83 5.10 -11.61
N TYR A 121 1.15 6.22 -12.26
CA TYR A 121 0.76 7.55 -11.77
C TYR A 121 -0.64 7.92 -12.24
N THR A 122 -1.52 8.30 -11.31
CA THR A 122 -2.85 8.83 -11.64
C THR A 122 -3.20 10.07 -10.83
N PRO A 123 -3.86 11.09 -11.41
CA PRO A 123 -4.29 12.27 -10.68
C PRO A 123 -5.65 12.09 -10.01
N SER A 124 -5.81 12.63 -8.80
CA SER A 124 -7.10 12.73 -8.12
C SER A 124 -7.25 14.07 -7.38
N LYS A 125 -8.41 14.71 -7.49
CA LYS A 125 -8.71 15.98 -6.79
C LYS A 125 -8.65 15.82 -5.27
N THR A 126 -9.09 14.67 -4.76
CA THR A 126 -9.09 14.35 -3.33
C THR A 126 -7.77 13.72 -2.88
N VAL A 127 -6.92 13.31 -3.83
CA VAL A 127 -5.70 12.50 -3.58
C VAL A 127 -6.07 11.14 -2.97
N TRP A 128 -7.19 10.57 -3.38
CA TRP A 128 -7.62 9.22 -3.00
C TRP A 128 -8.08 8.47 -4.25
N MET A 129 -8.08 7.15 -4.17
CA MET A 129 -8.74 6.32 -5.16
C MET A 129 -10.24 6.57 -5.14
N ASN A 130 -10.84 6.52 -6.32
CA ASN A 130 -12.27 6.59 -6.50
C ASN A 130 -12.73 5.41 -7.37
N GLN A 131 -14.05 5.28 -7.54
CA GLN A 131 -14.66 4.19 -8.29
C GLN A 131 -14.10 4.09 -9.72
N ASP A 132 -14.09 5.21 -10.46
CA ASP A 132 -13.65 5.25 -11.85
C ASP A 132 -12.17 4.85 -12.00
N LEU A 133 -11.31 5.38 -11.13
CA LEU A 133 -9.89 5.06 -11.11
C LEU A 133 -9.63 3.59 -10.79
N LEU A 134 -10.43 3.01 -9.88
CA LEU A 134 -10.33 1.60 -9.52
C LEU A 134 -10.75 0.69 -10.68
N ILE A 135 -11.86 1.00 -11.35
CA ILE A 135 -12.33 0.26 -12.54
C ILE A 135 -11.29 0.37 -13.66
N GLU A 136 -10.80 1.57 -13.96
CA GLU A 136 -9.78 1.79 -14.98
C GLU A 136 -8.53 0.96 -14.66
N TRP A 137 -7.96 1.11 -13.47
CA TRP A 137 -6.78 0.37 -13.06
C TRP A 137 -6.99 -1.16 -13.07
N PHE A 138 -8.16 -1.62 -12.66
CA PHE A 138 -8.48 -3.05 -12.67
C PHE A 138 -8.35 -3.65 -14.07
N HIS A 139 -8.98 -3.02 -15.06
CA HIS A 139 -9.01 -3.51 -16.45
C HIS A 139 -7.72 -3.21 -17.21
N SER A 140 -7.10 -2.05 -16.99
CA SER A 140 -5.94 -1.62 -17.78
C SER A 140 -4.60 -2.12 -17.23
N GLU A 141 -4.50 -2.35 -15.92
CA GLU A 141 -3.24 -2.72 -15.26
C GLU A 141 -3.33 -4.09 -14.58
N PHE A 142 -4.32 -4.30 -13.70
CA PHE A 142 -4.38 -5.50 -12.88
C PHE A 142 -4.63 -6.77 -13.70
N VAL A 143 -5.69 -6.78 -14.50
CA VAL A 143 -6.07 -7.94 -15.32
C VAL A 143 -4.93 -8.33 -16.29
N PRO A 144 -4.35 -7.41 -17.10
CA PRO A 144 -3.23 -7.76 -17.98
C PRO A 144 -2.00 -8.28 -17.22
N SER A 145 -1.65 -7.65 -16.08
CA SER A 145 -0.49 -8.07 -15.29
C SER A 145 -0.70 -9.45 -14.68
N ALA A 146 -1.86 -9.70 -14.07
CA ALA A 146 -2.22 -11.00 -13.50
C ALA A 146 -2.24 -12.10 -14.57
N LYS A 147 -2.86 -11.85 -15.73
CA LYS A 147 -2.86 -12.78 -16.87
C LYS A 147 -1.44 -13.12 -17.31
N LYS A 148 -0.57 -12.12 -17.45
CA LYS A 148 0.84 -12.30 -17.85
C LYS A 148 1.61 -13.15 -16.83
N HIS A 149 1.48 -12.83 -15.54
CA HIS A 149 2.14 -13.59 -14.47
C HIS A 149 1.65 -15.05 -14.45
N LEU A 150 0.35 -15.29 -14.44
CA LEU A 150 -0.20 -16.65 -14.39
C LEU A 150 0.21 -17.50 -15.60
N LYS A 151 0.25 -16.93 -16.80
CA LYS A 151 0.80 -17.60 -17.99
C LYS A 151 2.26 -17.99 -17.79
N SER A 152 3.09 -17.09 -17.23
CA SER A 152 4.51 -17.38 -16.96
C SER A 152 4.70 -18.51 -15.94
N GLN A 153 3.78 -18.64 -14.98
CA GLN A 153 3.80 -19.70 -13.97
C GLN A 153 3.10 -20.98 -14.43
N LYS A 154 2.61 -21.03 -15.68
CA LYS A 154 1.82 -22.15 -16.23
C LYS A 154 0.57 -22.48 -15.39
N LEU A 155 -0.03 -21.47 -14.78
CA LEU A 155 -1.26 -21.60 -13.99
C LEU A 155 -2.50 -21.30 -14.83
N PRO A 156 -3.67 -21.86 -14.49
CA PRO A 156 -4.93 -21.43 -15.06
C PRO A 156 -5.16 -19.93 -14.87
N ILE A 157 -5.76 -19.27 -15.86
CA ILE A 157 -6.02 -17.84 -15.85
C ILE A 157 -7.28 -17.56 -15.03
N LYS A 158 -7.11 -17.59 -13.71
CA LYS A 158 -8.12 -17.27 -12.70
C LYS A 158 -7.45 -16.54 -11.55
N ALA A 159 -8.06 -15.49 -11.05
CA ALA A 159 -7.53 -14.73 -9.93
C ALA A 159 -8.65 -14.08 -9.12
N LEU A 160 -8.35 -13.82 -7.85
CA LEU A 160 -9.25 -13.15 -6.93
C LEU A 160 -8.53 -11.94 -6.34
N LEU A 161 -9.10 -10.75 -6.49
CA LEU A 161 -8.57 -9.51 -5.93
C LEU A 161 -9.37 -9.09 -4.69
N LEU A 162 -8.73 -9.05 -3.54
CA LEU A 162 -9.31 -8.56 -2.30
C LEU A 162 -9.15 -7.04 -2.18
N LEU A 163 -10.27 -6.34 -2.07
CA LEU A 163 -10.38 -4.89 -1.98
C LEU A 163 -10.95 -4.45 -0.63
N ASP A 164 -10.51 -3.30 -0.16
CA ASP A 164 -11.20 -2.57 0.89
C ASP A 164 -12.47 -1.88 0.36
N ILE A 165 -13.46 -1.67 1.23
CA ILE A 165 -14.66 -0.91 0.89
C ILE A 165 -14.29 0.57 0.79
N ALA A 166 -14.35 1.09 -0.44
CA ALA A 166 -14.53 2.51 -0.68
C ALA A 166 -15.96 2.91 -0.28
N PRO A 167 -16.21 4.16 0.18
CA PRO A 167 -17.56 4.62 0.56
C PRO A 167 -18.62 4.46 -0.54
N PHE A 168 -18.20 4.27 -1.80
CA PHE A 168 -19.02 3.89 -2.94
C PHE A 168 -18.21 2.91 -3.82
N PRO A 169 -18.19 1.61 -3.50
CA PRO A 169 -17.42 0.65 -4.28
C PRO A 169 -18.12 0.39 -5.62
N PRO A 170 -17.36 0.11 -6.71
CA PRO A 170 -17.94 -0.47 -7.91
C PRO A 170 -18.71 -1.74 -7.58
N SER A 171 -19.65 -2.12 -8.43
CA SER A 171 -20.23 -3.46 -8.35
C SER A 171 -19.16 -4.52 -8.68
N GLU A 172 -19.31 -5.73 -8.13
CA GLU A 172 -18.37 -6.83 -8.44
C GLU A 172 -18.36 -7.18 -9.93
N ASP A 173 -19.45 -6.93 -10.65
CA ASP A 173 -19.54 -7.13 -12.11
C ASP A 173 -18.70 -6.11 -12.89
N GLU A 174 -18.55 -4.88 -12.38
CA GLU A 174 -17.66 -3.87 -12.98
C GLU A 174 -16.18 -4.22 -12.79
N LEU A 175 -15.86 -5.04 -11.78
CA LEU A 175 -14.51 -5.50 -11.43
C LEU A 175 -14.35 -7.00 -11.68
N LYS A 176 -14.82 -7.43 -12.85
CA LYS A 176 -14.73 -8.81 -13.33
C LYS A 176 -14.29 -8.86 -14.78
N ASP A 177 -13.39 -9.79 -15.06
CA ASP A 177 -12.93 -10.14 -16.40
C ASP A 177 -12.77 -11.68 -16.45
N ASP A 178 -13.72 -12.35 -17.11
CA ASP A 178 -13.80 -13.81 -17.18
C ASP A 178 -13.70 -14.49 -15.80
N ASN A 179 -12.57 -15.15 -15.52
CA ASN A 179 -12.27 -15.88 -14.30
C ASN A 179 -11.43 -15.07 -13.29
N ILE A 180 -11.21 -13.78 -13.58
CA ILE A 180 -10.58 -12.81 -12.69
C ILE A 180 -11.68 -11.92 -12.12
N GLN A 181 -11.79 -11.85 -10.81
CA GLN A 181 -12.84 -11.07 -10.15
C GLN A 181 -12.34 -10.44 -8.86
N SER A 182 -13.00 -9.38 -8.42
CA SER A 182 -12.77 -8.79 -7.11
C SER A 182 -13.75 -9.30 -6.05
N VAL A 183 -13.35 -9.21 -4.77
CA VAL A 183 -14.21 -9.37 -3.60
C VAL A 183 -13.87 -8.27 -2.60
N PHE A 184 -14.89 -7.67 -2.00
CA PHE A 184 -14.73 -6.61 -1.00
C PHE A 184 -14.75 -7.17 0.43
N PHE A 185 -13.89 -6.63 1.29
CA PHE A 185 -13.99 -6.90 2.73
C PHE A 185 -15.27 -6.29 3.32
N PRO A 186 -15.86 -6.86 4.37
CA PRO A 186 -16.96 -6.21 5.08
C PRO A 186 -16.51 -4.92 5.80
N PRO A 187 -17.38 -3.92 5.96
CA PRO A 187 -17.00 -2.55 6.36
C PRO A 187 -16.43 -2.45 7.78
N ASN A 188 -16.73 -3.40 8.68
CA ASN A 188 -16.36 -3.31 10.10
C ASN A 188 -15.18 -4.19 10.53
N VAL A 189 -14.53 -4.87 9.59
CA VAL A 189 -13.52 -5.90 9.92
C VAL A 189 -12.14 -5.59 9.35
N LYS A 190 -11.99 -4.50 8.59
CA LYS A 190 -10.75 -4.10 7.92
C LYS A 190 -9.52 -4.19 8.83
N ALA A 191 -9.57 -3.54 9.99
CA ALA A 191 -8.44 -3.48 10.92
C ALA A 191 -7.98 -4.86 11.43
N LEU A 192 -8.84 -5.88 11.37
CA LEU A 192 -8.53 -7.24 11.78
C LEU A 192 -7.98 -8.10 10.65
N ILE A 193 -8.43 -7.87 9.41
CA ILE A 193 -8.29 -8.85 8.33
C ILE A 193 -7.52 -8.35 7.10
N GLN A 194 -7.34 -7.04 6.92
CA GLN A 194 -6.72 -6.45 5.74
C GLN A 194 -5.23 -6.85 5.64
N PRO A 195 -4.83 -7.72 4.68
CA PRO A 195 -3.48 -8.28 4.67
C PRO A 195 -2.37 -7.25 4.47
N MET A 196 -2.56 -6.24 3.62
CA MET A 196 -1.55 -5.19 3.40
C MET A 196 -1.25 -4.37 4.67
N ASP A 197 -2.23 -4.21 5.56
CA ASP A 197 -2.09 -3.50 6.84
C ASP A 197 -1.33 -4.33 7.89
N GLN A 198 -1.14 -5.64 7.68
CA GLN A 198 -0.44 -6.55 8.60
C GLN A 198 1.09 -6.52 8.42
N GLY A 199 1.65 -5.31 8.26
CA GLY A 199 3.10 -5.06 8.23
C GLY A 199 3.72 -4.87 6.85
N VAL A 200 2.99 -5.15 5.75
CA VAL A 200 3.51 -4.90 4.38
C VAL A 200 3.63 -3.40 4.14
N ILE A 201 2.54 -2.64 4.33
CA ILE A 201 2.53 -1.18 4.21
C ILE A 201 3.54 -0.54 5.17
N GLU A 202 3.60 -1.02 6.41
CA GLU A 202 4.56 -0.50 7.40
C GLU A 202 6.02 -0.72 6.94
N SER A 203 6.33 -1.89 6.40
CA SER A 203 7.66 -2.23 5.89
C SER A 203 8.06 -1.32 4.72
N VAL A 204 7.16 -1.10 3.76
CA VAL A 204 7.39 -0.19 2.63
C VAL A 204 7.61 1.24 3.12
N ASN A 205 6.75 1.73 4.02
CA ASN A 205 6.89 3.06 4.61
C ASN A 205 8.21 3.22 5.39
N ARG A 206 8.67 2.17 6.08
CA ARG A 206 9.96 2.17 6.79
C ARG A 206 11.14 2.20 5.82
N LYS A 207 11.09 1.43 4.72
CA LYS A 207 12.11 1.44 3.68
C LYS A 207 12.19 2.80 3.00
N TYR A 208 11.05 3.38 2.63
CA TYR A 208 10.98 4.72 2.05
C TYR A 208 11.64 5.75 2.96
N ARG A 209 11.29 5.75 4.26
CA ARG A 209 11.88 6.68 5.23
C ARG A 209 13.37 6.48 5.41
N ARG A 210 13.85 5.24 5.35
CA ARG A 210 15.29 4.94 5.41
C ARG A 210 16.00 5.52 4.19
N LYS A 211 15.48 5.28 2.98
CA LYS A 211 16.03 5.82 1.73
C LYS A 211 16.10 7.34 1.77
N LEU A 212 14.99 7.98 2.18
CA LEU A 212 14.93 9.41 2.41
C LEU A 212 16.04 9.92 3.34
N LEU A 213 16.23 9.28 4.49
CA LEU A 213 17.28 9.67 5.43
C LEU A 213 18.69 9.46 4.88
N THR A 214 18.93 8.39 4.13
CA THR A 214 20.21 8.14 3.47
C THR A 214 20.54 9.24 2.48
N ASP A 215 19.60 9.59 1.59
CA ASP A 215 19.79 10.62 0.57
C ASP A 215 20.06 11.99 1.21
N LEU A 216 19.34 12.32 2.29
CA LEU A 216 19.56 13.56 3.04
C LEU A 216 20.94 13.59 3.73
N SER A 217 21.43 12.45 4.20
CA SER A 217 22.73 12.37 4.91
C SER A 217 23.92 12.48 3.96
N GLU A 218 23.78 12.00 2.72
CA GLU A 218 24.80 12.14 1.67
C GLU A 218 24.97 13.59 1.20
N GLU A 219 23.95 14.43 1.40
CA GLU A 219 23.97 15.85 1.02
C GLU A 219 24.42 16.81 2.15
N ASP A 220 24.50 16.34 3.40
CA ASP A 220 24.87 17.15 4.59
C ASP A 220 26.32 17.72 4.51
N GLY A 221 27.16 17.16 3.64
CA GLY A 221 28.50 17.68 3.34
C GLY A 221 28.54 19.04 2.61
N LYS A 222 27.39 19.64 2.29
CA LYS A 222 27.26 20.86 1.46
C LYS A 222 26.84 22.13 2.21
N ASN A 223 26.81 22.16 3.55
CA ASN A 223 26.32 23.30 4.35
C ASN A 223 24.84 23.69 4.07
N ILE A 224 24.02 22.75 3.60
CA ILE A 224 22.59 22.96 3.34
C ILE A 224 21.78 22.42 4.52
N SER A 225 20.77 23.16 4.98
CA SER A 225 19.90 22.67 6.06
C SER A 225 19.07 21.47 5.61
N VAL A 226 18.82 20.51 6.50
CA VAL A 226 17.94 19.35 6.23
C VAL A 226 16.56 19.79 5.76
N ILE A 227 16.05 20.92 6.28
CA ILE A 227 14.78 21.51 5.87
C ILE A 227 14.79 21.93 4.40
N ASP A 228 15.89 22.51 3.91
CA ASP A 228 15.98 22.96 2.52
C ASP A 228 16.20 21.80 1.56
N LEU A 229 16.86 20.72 2.00
CA LEU A 229 16.92 19.46 1.27
C LEU A 229 15.52 18.82 1.13
N LEU A 230 14.74 18.75 2.22
CA LEU A 230 13.36 18.26 2.18
C LEU A 230 12.44 19.07 1.25
N LYS A 231 12.70 20.38 1.09
CA LYS A 231 11.98 21.25 0.15
C LYS A 231 12.31 20.95 -1.32
N GLN A 232 13.45 20.31 -1.60
CA GLN A 232 13.80 19.89 -2.96
C GLN A 232 13.06 18.61 -3.37
N ILE A 233 12.66 17.79 -2.39
CA ILE A 233 12.01 16.52 -2.64
C ILE A 233 10.68 16.67 -3.37
N ASN A 234 10.61 16.13 -4.57
CA ASN A 234 9.46 16.28 -5.43
C ASN A 234 8.87 14.93 -5.83
N VAL A 235 7.68 14.93 -6.44
CA VAL A 235 6.95 13.70 -6.78
C VAL A 235 7.77 12.74 -7.65
N LYS A 236 8.69 13.24 -8.49
CA LYS A 236 9.57 12.38 -9.27
C LYS A 236 10.50 11.56 -8.38
N GLU A 237 11.08 12.14 -7.35
CA GLU A 237 11.91 11.40 -6.39
C GLU A 237 11.07 10.41 -5.58
N VAL A 238 9.85 10.81 -5.19
CA VAL A 238 8.90 9.91 -4.52
C VAL A 238 8.61 8.67 -5.36
N VAL A 239 8.39 8.84 -6.67
CA VAL A 239 8.15 7.73 -7.63
C VAL A 239 9.26 6.69 -7.58
N TYR A 240 10.52 7.11 -7.63
CA TYR A 240 11.64 6.16 -7.62
C TYR A 240 11.89 5.57 -6.23
N MET A 241 11.81 6.38 -5.17
CA MET A 241 12.01 5.89 -3.81
C MET A 241 10.94 4.88 -3.38
N ILE A 242 9.67 5.09 -3.77
CA ILE A 242 8.60 4.16 -3.41
C ILE A 242 8.67 2.86 -4.20
N ASP A 243 9.02 2.94 -5.49
CA ASP A 243 9.24 1.77 -6.33
C ASP A 243 10.38 0.89 -5.79
N GLU A 244 11.51 1.50 -5.44
CA GLU A 244 12.63 0.79 -4.80
C GLU A 244 12.19 0.15 -3.48
N SER A 245 11.46 0.90 -2.65
CA SER A 245 10.95 0.41 -1.36
C SER A 245 10.01 -0.79 -1.51
N TRP A 246 9.24 -0.83 -2.59
CA TRP A 246 8.30 -1.92 -2.91
C TRP A 246 8.99 -3.13 -3.52
N SER A 247 9.99 -2.89 -4.37
CA SER A 247 10.71 -3.91 -5.15
C SER A 247 11.64 -4.79 -4.31
N VAL A 248 12.25 -4.25 -3.23
CA VAL A 248 13.20 -5.02 -2.40
C VAL A 248 12.55 -6.28 -1.81
N GLU A 249 13.17 -7.44 -2.10
CA GLU A 249 12.75 -8.82 -1.77
C GLU A 249 12.39 -9.07 -0.29
N ALA A 250 12.80 -8.19 0.61
CA ALA A 250 12.42 -8.20 2.02
C ALA A 250 11.02 -7.64 2.30
N THR A 251 9.99 -8.03 1.54
CA THR A 251 8.61 -8.05 2.08
C THR A 251 8.17 -9.48 2.41
N GLY A 252 9.13 -10.40 2.51
CA GLY A 252 8.96 -11.67 3.21
C GLY A 252 8.59 -11.41 4.67
N ILE A 253 7.29 -11.20 4.90
CA ILE A 253 6.49 -11.38 6.11
C ILE A 253 5.03 -11.25 5.62
N HIS A 254 4.41 -12.41 5.44
CA HIS A 254 3.02 -12.71 5.82
C HIS A 254 1.82 -12.19 5.01
N ALA A 255 1.89 -11.93 3.70
CA ALA A 255 0.66 -12.09 2.90
C ALA A 255 0.25 -13.59 2.90
N SER A 256 1.24 -14.47 2.76
CA SER A 256 1.11 -15.92 2.84
C SER A 256 0.73 -16.40 4.23
N GLU A 257 1.12 -15.71 5.31
CA GLU A 257 0.75 -16.12 6.67
C GLU A 257 -0.44 -15.34 7.23
N VAL A 258 -0.85 -14.19 6.71
CA VAL A 258 -2.16 -13.64 7.10
C VAL A 258 -3.25 -14.41 6.39
N VAL A 259 -3.08 -14.72 5.10
CA VAL A 259 -4.00 -15.61 4.39
C VAL A 259 -3.84 -17.05 4.88
N ALA A 260 -2.64 -17.64 4.97
CA ALA A 260 -2.49 -19.04 5.44
C ALA A 260 -2.50 -19.26 6.97
N LYS A 261 -2.03 -18.35 7.85
CA LYS A 261 -2.28 -18.51 9.31
C LYS A 261 -3.75 -18.27 9.63
N TYR A 262 -4.50 -17.40 8.95
CA TYR A 262 -5.96 -17.37 9.20
C TYR A 262 -6.67 -18.62 8.69
N LEU A 263 -6.31 -19.13 7.50
CA LEU A 263 -6.93 -20.32 6.90
C LEU A 263 -6.57 -21.64 7.62
N VAL A 264 -5.43 -21.73 8.32
CA VAL A 264 -4.98 -22.97 8.98
C VAL A 264 -5.20 -22.97 10.51
N THR A 265 -5.19 -21.81 11.17
CA THR A 265 -5.21 -21.79 12.66
C THR A 265 -6.61 -21.73 13.28
N LYS A 266 -7.68 -21.48 12.48
CA LYS A 266 -9.06 -21.41 12.99
C LYS A 266 -10.01 -22.51 12.52
N SER A 267 -9.54 -23.46 11.72
CA SER A 267 -10.25 -24.72 11.46
C SER A 267 -10.10 -25.75 12.61
N ASN A 268 -9.35 -25.42 13.66
CA ASN A 268 -9.06 -26.28 14.82
C ASN A 268 -9.53 -25.67 16.17
N GLN A 269 -10.56 -24.82 16.17
CA GLN A 269 -11.30 -24.42 17.38
C GLN A 269 -12.79 -24.66 17.19
#